data_AF-A0A3D5FS41-F1
#
_entry.id   AF-A0A3D5FS41-F1
#
_cell.length_a   1.000
_cell.length_b   1.000
_cell.length_c   1.000
_cell.angle_alpha   90.00
_cell.angle_beta   90.00
_cell.angle_gamma   90.00
#
_symmetry.space_group_name_H-M   'P 1'
#
loop_
_entity.id
_entity.type
_entity.pdbx_description
1 polymer ?
#
loop_
_entity_poly.entity_id
_entity_poly.type
_entity_poly.pdbx_seq_one_letter_code
_entity_poly.pdbx_strand_id
1 'polypeptide(L)'
;MGFLMSTQPSVRRGPSTLLWLLLSGLVLWLVVGCGRGTLYAPMDSGRGNWLSTGGGPGGVAALDGGPQPPLELLWSQNTGAAPVGGALLAGPLVLQATQSERVYAFDLVDGQRVGRRGSKAAVCGPATIAGRFNETLVLSEAGRKPRLR
;
A
#
# COMPACT_ATOMS: atom_id res chain seq x y z
N MET A 1 2.11 24.66 79.56
CA MET A 1 1.52 24.72 78.20
C MET A 1 2.51 25.41 77.28
N GLY A 2 2.95 24.75 76.20
CA GLY A 2 3.78 25.38 75.16
C GLY A 2 4.71 24.37 74.48
N PHE A 3 4.39 24.02 73.24
CA PHE A 3 4.83 22.85 72.47
C PHE A 3 6.29 22.87 71.99
N LEU A 4 6.91 21.68 71.99
CA LEU A 4 8.13 21.34 71.24
C LEU A 4 7.85 21.35 69.73
N MET A 5 8.57 22.19 68.98
CA MET A 5 8.46 22.24 67.52
C MET A 5 9.41 21.23 66.89
N SER A 6 8.85 20.14 66.37
CA SER A 6 9.55 19.06 65.65
C SER A 6 9.63 19.39 64.16
N THR A 7 10.83 19.53 63.62
CA THR A 7 11.08 19.69 62.18
C THR A 7 11.24 18.32 61.52
N GLN A 8 10.30 17.95 60.64
CA GLN A 8 10.46 16.80 59.73
C GLN A 8 11.09 17.22 58.40
N PRO A 9 12.03 16.44 57.82
CA PRO A 9 12.53 16.70 56.48
C PRO A 9 11.57 16.15 55.41
N SER A 10 11.15 17.00 54.49
CA SER A 10 10.36 16.60 53.33
C SER A 10 11.26 15.92 52.28
N VAL A 11 11.15 14.61 52.14
CA VAL A 11 11.81 13.85 51.07
C VAL A 11 11.05 14.11 49.76
N ARG A 12 11.59 14.96 48.87
CA ARG A 12 11.10 15.08 47.49
C ARG A 12 11.42 13.80 46.73
N ARG A 13 10.41 12.95 46.50
CA ARG A 13 10.50 11.84 45.53
C ARG A 13 10.56 12.44 44.13
N GLY A 14 11.73 12.37 43.49
CA GLY A 14 11.87 12.69 42.07
C GLY A 14 11.02 11.76 41.19
N PRO A 15 10.71 12.17 39.95
CA PRO A 15 9.88 11.37 39.04
C PRO A 15 10.49 9.97 38.86
N SER A 16 9.70 8.94 39.13
CA SER A 16 10.13 7.55 39.15
C SER A 16 10.76 7.17 37.81
N THR A 17 12.00 6.70 37.85
CA THR A 17 12.74 6.10 36.72
C THR A 17 11.94 5.02 35.99
N LEU A 18 11.03 4.33 36.70
CA LEU A 18 10.05 3.41 36.09
C LEU A 18 9.15 4.07 35.04
N LEU A 19 8.70 5.31 35.27
CA LEU A 19 7.82 6.02 34.35
C LEU A 19 8.55 6.35 33.03
N TRP A 20 9.82 6.74 33.14
CA TRP A 20 10.67 7.00 31.97
C TRP A 20 10.97 5.73 31.17
N LEU A 21 11.20 4.60 31.85
CA LEU A 21 11.40 3.30 31.20
C LEU A 21 10.13 2.81 30.50
N LEU A 22 8.96 3.02 31.10
CA LEU A 22 7.67 2.66 30.49
C LEU A 22 7.38 3.54 29.25
N LEU A 23 7.62 4.84 29.33
CA LEU A 23 7.44 5.76 28.20
C LEU A 23 8.39 5.45 27.04
N SER A 24 9.67 5.18 27.34
CA SER A 24 10.65 4.82 26.31
C SER A 24 10.36 3.43 25.70
N GLY A 25 9.90 2.47 26.50
CA GLY A 25 9.43 1.18 25.99
C GLY A 25 8.20 1.29 25.07
N LEU A 26 7.24 2.16 25.41
CA LEU A 26 6.05 2.42 24.59
C LEU A 26 6.40 3.09 23.25
N VAL A 27 7.32 4.05 23.26
CA VAL A 27 7.81 4.72 22.04
C VAL A 27 8.57 3.74 21.15
N LEU A 28 9.40 2.85 21.73
CA LEU A 28 10.10 1.83 20.95
C LEU A 28 9.12 0.85 20.28
N TRP A 29 8.04 0.48 20.98
CA TRP A 29 6.98 -0.36 20.43
C TRP A 29 6.24 0.27 19.25
N LEU A 30 6.00 1.59 19.29
CA LEU A 30 5.36 2.31 18.19
C LEU A 30 6.23 2.38 16.92
N VAL A 31 7.56 2.39 17.07
CA VAL A 31 8.50 2.53 15.94
C VAL A 31 8.85 1.19 15.30
N VAL A 32 8.75 0.06 16.03
CA VAL A 32 9.05 -1.30 15.53
C VAL A 32 7.87 -1.93 14.76
N GLY A 33 6.85 -1.15 14.40
CA GLY A 33 5.83 -1.51 13.42
C GLY A 33 6.41 -1.66 12.00
N CYS A 34 7.31 -2.62 11.81
CA CYS A 34 7.87 -3.03 10.53
C CYS A 34 6.78 -3.85 9.79
N GLY A 35 5.73 -3.16 9.38
CA GLY A 35 4.65 -3.74 8.59
C GLY A 35 5.20 -4.14 7.23
N ARG A 36 5.37 -5.45 7.00
CA ARG A 36 5.30 -6.01 5.65
C ARG A 36 3.92 -5.66 5.10
N GLY A 37 3.80 -4.51 4.45
CA GLY A 37 2.55 -4.05 3.87
C GLY A 37 2.07 -5.04 2.82
N THR A 38 1.03 -5.81 3.13
CA THR A 38 0.24 -6.51 2.14
C THR A 38 -0.66 -5.48 1.48
N LEU A 39 -0.43 -5.23 0.18
CA LEU A 39 -1.32 -4.41 -0.62
C LEU A 39 -2.65 -5.15 -0.76
N TYR A 40 -3.69 -4.59 -0.15
CA TYR A 40 -5.06 -5.09 -0.28
C TYR A 40 -5.78 -4.23 -1.30
N ALA A 41 -6.17 -4.82 -2.42
CA ALA A 41 -7.06 -4.20 -3.38
C ALA A 41 -8.42 -4.90 -3.32
N PRO A 42 -9.51 -4.22 -2.92
CA PRO A 42 -10.84 -4.82 -2.99
C PRO A 42 -11.21 -5.06 -4.45
N MET A 43 -11.49 -6.32 -4.80
CA MET A 43 -11.86 -6.71 -6.16
C MET A 43 -13.25 -6.22 -6.60
N ASP A 44 -14.06 -5.69 -5.69
CA ASP A 44 -15.35 -5.11 -6.04
C ASP A 44 -15.59 -3.88 -5.15
N SER A 45 -15.50 -2.69 -5.75
CA SER A 45 -15.61 -1.42 -5.02
C SER A 45 -16.81 -0.59 -5.48
N GLY A 46 -17.62 -1.12 -6.41
CA GLY A 46 -18.64 -0.34 -7.13
C GLY A 46 -18.07 0.68 -8.14
N ARG A 47 -16.76 0.94 -8.11
CA ARG A 47 -16.00 1.60 -9.17
C ARG A 47 -15.42 0.49 -10.04
N GLY A 48 -15.78 0.47 -11.33
CA GLY A 48 -15.41 -0.62 -12.25
C GLY A 48 -13.91 -0.93 -12.24
N ASN A 49 -13.54 -2.18 -12.54
CA ASN A 49 -12.16 -2.64 -12.51
C ASN A 49 -11.56 -2.81 -13.91
N TRP A 50 -10.23 -2.70 -13.97
CA TRP A 50 -9.40 -3.04 -15.12
C TRP A 50 -8.25 -3.93 -14.68
N LEU A 51 -8.57 -5.21 -14.44
CA LEU A 51 -7.66 -6.15 -13.74
C LEU A 51 -6.57 -6.73 -14.65
N SER A 52 -6.69 -6.61 -15.96
CA SER A 52 -5.68 -7.06 -16.92
C SER A 52 -5.43 -5.99 -17.96
N THR A 53 -4.24 -5.99 -18.57
CA THR A 53 -3.89 -5.00 -19.61
C THR A 53 -4.93 -4.96 -20.75
N GLY A 54 -5.56 -6.09 -21.05
CA GLY A 54 -6.60 -6.21 -22.07
C GLY A 54 -8.02 -5.90 -21.62
N GLY A 55 -8.24 -5.44 -20.39
CA GLY A 55 -9.56 -5.06 -19.85
C GLY A 55 -10.50 -6.23 -19.52
N GLY A 56 -10.10 -7.48 -19.80
CA GLY A 56 -10.90 -8.66 -19.52
C GLY A 56 -10.49 -9.88 -20.36
N PRO A 57 -11.25 -10.99 -20.30
CA PRO A 57 -10.93 -12.24 -20.99
C PRO A 57 -10.83 -12.12 -22.51
N GLY A 58 -11.52 -11.15 -23.11
CA GLY A 58 -11.49 -10.87 -24.55
C GLY A 58 -10.27 -10.07 -25.01
N GLY A 59 -9.51 -9.47 -24.09
CA GLY A 59 -8.27 -8.77 -24.42
C GLY A 59 -8.41 -7.55 -25.33
N VAL A 60 -9.62 -6.99 -25.45
CA VAL A 60 -9.94 -5.95 -26.44
C VAL A 60 -9.32 -4.59 -26.07
N ALA A 61 -9.00 -4.38 -24.80
CA ALA A 61 -8.43 -3.14 -24.28
C ALA A 61 -9.25 -1.87 -24.63
N ALA A 62 -10.57 -2.00 -24.72
CA ALA A 62 -11.48 -0.92 -25.04
C ALA A 62 -12.62 -0.81 -24.02
N LEU A 63 -13.12 0.41 -23.86
CA LEU A 63 -14.30 0.71 -23.06
C LEU A 63 -15.22 1.58 -23.91
N ASP A 64 -16.48 1.20 -24.03
CA ASP A 64 -17.45 1.92 -24.87
C ASP A 64 -17.65 3.35 -24.36
N GLY A 65 -17.65 4.31 -25.28
CA GLY A 65 -17.91 5.72 -24.95
C GLY A 65 -16.86 6.35 -24.03
N GLY A 66 -15.57 6.01 -24.22
CA GLY A 66 -14.43 6.51 -23.43
C GLY A 66 -14.40 8.03 -23.17
N PRO A 67 -13.42 8.52 -22.39
CA PRO A 67 -13.50 9.85 -21.81
C PRO A 67 -13.58 10.95 -22.87
N GLN A 68 -14.55 11.85 -22.72
CA GLN A 68 -14.80 12.93 -23.66
C GLN A 68 -13.78 14.07 -23.45
N PRO A 69 -13.15 14.60 -24.51
CA PRO A 69 -12.29 15.79 -24.39
C PRO A 69 -13.06 17.05 -23.95
N PRO A 70 -12.38 18.07 -23.36
CA PRO A 70 -10.94 18.09 -23.08
C PRO A 70 -10.59 17.27 -21.82
N LEU A 71 -9.46 16.55 -21.89
CA LEU A 71 -8.95 15.80 -20.75
C LEU A 71 -8.03 16.69 -19.92
N GLU A 72 -8.20 16.64 -18.61
CA GLU A 72 -7.34 17.33 -17.64
C GLU A 72 -6.48 16.32 -16.87
N LEU A 73 -5.22 16.69 -16.61
CA LEU A 73 -4.33 15.88 -15.79
C LEU A 73 -4.75 16.01 -14.32
N LEU A 74 -5.29 14.93 -13.75
CA LEU A 74 -5.66 14.90 -12.33
C LEU A 74 -4.43 14.74 -11.41
N TRP A 75 -3.55 13.80 -11.72
CA TRP A 75 -2.32 13.55 -10.97
C TRP A 75 -1.27 12.82 -11.80
N SER A 76 -0.01 12.86 -11.35
CA SER A 76 1.12 12.15 -11.95
C SER A 76 2.09 11.68 -10.88
N GLN A 77 2.73 10.53 -11.10
CA GLN A 77 3.68 9.93 -10.17
C GLN A 77 4.94 9.46 -10.88
N ASN A 78 6.09 9.73 -10.28
CA ASN A 78 7.38 9.22 -10.75
C ASN A 78 7.70 7.89 -10.06
N THR A 79 7.74 6.82 -10.85
CA THR A 79 8.06 5.45 -10.39
C THR A 79 9.55 5.12 -10.45
N GLY A 80 10.38 5.99 -11.04
CA GLY A 80 11.83 5.84 -11.19
C GLY A 80 12.27 4.81 -12.22
N ALA A 81 11.33 4.19 -12.95
CA ALA A 81 11.61 3.20 -14.00
C ALA A 81 10.44 3.12 -14.99
N ALA A 82 10.72 2.66 -16.20
CA ALA A 82 9.70 2.51 -17.23
C ALA A 82 8.57 1.53 -16.79
N PRO A 83 7.30 1.85 -17.08
CA PRO A 83 6.19 0.95 -16.80
C PRO A 83 6.27 -0.31 -17.67
N VAL A 84 5.77 -1.42 -17.14
CA VAL A 84 5.55 -2.68 -17.86
C VAL A 84 4.05 -2.85 -18.07
N GLY A 85 3.62 -2.89 -19.34
CA GLY A 85 2.21 -2.95 -19.68
C GLY A 85 1.42 -1.70 -19.27
N GLY A 86 0.09 -1.79 -19.33
CA GLY A 86 -0.81 -0.73 -18.87
C GLY A 86 -0.98 -0.75 -17.34
N ALA A 87 -1.38 0.40 -16.78
CA ALA A 87 -1.81 0.48 -15.40
C ALA A 87 -3.09 -0.36 -15.18
N LEU A 88 -3.17 -1.01 -14.03
CA LEU A 88 -4.31 -1.86 -13.67
C LEU A 88 -5.14 -1.16 -12.59
N LEU A 89 -6.46 -1.24 -12.72
CA LEU A 89 -7.41 -0.65 -11.78
C LEU A 89 -8.07 -1.76 -10.96
N ALA A 90 -7.83 -1.78 -9.65
CA ALA A 90 -8.47 -2.69 -8.71
C ALA A 90 -9.14 -1.88 -7.61
N GLY A 91 -10.41 -1.58 -7.83
CA GLY A 91 -11.24 -0.72 -7.02
C GLY A 91 -10.64 0.68 -6.86
N PRO A 92 -10.29 1.12 -5.64
CA PRO A 92 -9.71 2.45 -5.40
C PRO A 92 -8.22 2.51 -5.71
N LEU A 93 -7.58 1.42 -6.15
CA LEU A 93 -6.14 1.37 -6.36
C LEU A 93 -5.77 1.28 -7.84
N VAL A 94 -4.79 2.09 -8.22
CA VAL A 94 -4.06 1.97 -9.48
C VAL A 94 -2.74 1.23 -9.22
N LEU A 95 -2.55 0.09 -9.88
CA LEU A 95 -1.33 -0.71 -9.78
C LEU A 95 -0.50 -0.55 -11.06
N GLN A 96 0.81 -0.29 -10.89
CA GLN A 96 1.75 -0.19 -12.01
C GLN A 96 2.99 -1.03 -11.75
N ALA A 97 3.21 -2.04 -12.59
CA ALA A 97 4.46 -2.77 -12.65
C ALA A 97 5.52 -1.96 -13.41
N THR A 98 6.79 -2.09 -13.03
CA THR A 98 7.91 -1.38 -13.65
C THR A 98 9.06 -2.33 -13.95
N GLN A 99 9.93 -1.93 -14.87
CA GLN A 99 11.14 -2.68 -15.23
C GLN A 99 12.15 -2.80 -14.07
N SER A 100 12.03 -1.98 -13.02
CA SER A 100 12.86 -2.08 -11.80
C SER A 100 12.44 -3.19 -10.83
N GLU A 101 11.70 -4.19 -11.31
CA GLU A 101 11.14 -5.29 -10.51
C GLU A 101 10.24 -4.81 -9.36
N ARG A 102 9.53 -3.70 -9.57
CA ARG A 102 8.63 -3.12 -8.56
C ARG A 102 7.21 -2.99 -9.11
N VAL A 103 6.25 -3.32 -8.25
CA VAL A 103 4.84 -2.97 -8.40
C VAL A 103 4.54 -1.84 -7.42
N TYR A 104 4.02 -0.73 -7.93
CA TYR A 104 3.52 0.38 -7.14
C TYR A 104 1.99 0.31 -7.02
N ALA A 105 1.47 0.77 -5.89
CA ALA A 105 0.05 1.01 -5.68
C ALA A 105 -0.18 2.48 -5.34
N PHE A 106 -1.11 3.08 -6.06
CA PHE A 106 -1.52 4.47 -5.88
C PHE A 106 -3.02 4.54 -5.58
N ASP A 107 -3.43 5.51 -4.78
CA ASP A 107 -4.83 5.87 -4.64
C ASP A 107 -5.34 6.48 -5.95
N LEU A 108 -6.50 6.05 -6.40
CA LEU A 108 -7.10 6.49 -7.66
C LEU A 108 -7.45 7.99 -7.65
N VAL A 109 -7.86 8.53 -6.50
CA VAL A 109 -8.41 9.88 -6.39
C VAL A 109 -7.31 10.93 -6.46
N ASP A 110 -6.26 10.77 -5.66
CA ASP A 110 -5.21 11.79 -5.51
C ASP A 110 -3.82 11.33 -5.98
N GLY A 111 -3.70 10.08 -6.43
CA GLY A 111 -2.44 9.50 -6.88
C GLY A 111 -1.44 9.23 -5.77
N GLN A 112 -1.81 9.35 -4.49
CA GLN A 112 -0.88 9.13 -3.38
C GLN A 112 -0.40 7.69 -3.36
N ARG A 113 0.90 7.50 -3.12
CA ARG A 113 1.48 6.16 -3.07
C ARG A 113 1.07 5.45 -1.78
N VAL A 114 0.14 4.51 -1.92
CA VAL A 114 -0.32 3.63 -0.84
C VAL A 114 0.72 2.57 -0.49
N GLY A 115 1.50 2.11 -1.48
CA GLY A 115 2.60 1.20 -1.20
C GLY A 115 3.39 0.77 -2.43
N ARG A 116 4.35 -0.13 -2.18
CA ARG A 116 5.14 -0.78 -3.23
C ARG A 116 5.56 -2.16 -2.79
N ARG A 117 5.71 -3.06 -3.76
CA ARG A 117 6.26 -4.40 -3.53
C ARG A 117 7.29 -4.73 -4.59
N GLY A 118 8.44 -5.22 -4.13
CA GLY A 118 9.46 -5.79 -5.01
C GLY A 118 9.06 -7.19 -5.44
N SER A 119 9.44 -7.56 -6.66
CA SER A 119 9.49 -8.93 -7.14
C SER A 119 10.91 -9.49 -6.95
N LYS A 120 11.04 -10.81 -6.93
CA LYS A 120 12.35 -11.51 -6.96
C LYS A 120 12.83 -11.81 -8.39
N ALA A 121 12.00 -11.49 -9.37
CA ALA A 121 12.24 -11.72 -10.78
C ALA A 121 11.66 -10.58 -11.61
N ALA A 122 12.30 -10.28 -12.72
CA ALA A 122 11.83 -9.31 -13.70
C ALA A 122 10.40 -9.62 -14.15
N VAL A 123 9.55 -8.59 -14.17
CA VAL A 123 8.20 -8.66 -14.72
C VAL A 123 8.31 -8.47 -16.23
N CYS A 124 8.33 -9.58 -16.96
CA CYS A 124 8.45 -9.61 -18.41
C CYS A 124 7.14 -10.10 -19.03
N GLY A 125 6.14 -9.22 -19.13
CA GLY A 125 4.88 -9.54 -19.81
C GLY A 125 3.71 -8.67 -19.34
N PRO A 126 2.57 -8.73 -20.03
CA PRO A 126 1.35 -8.03 -19.62
C PRO A 126 0.97 -8.45 -18.21
N ALA A 127 0.75 -7.46 -17.36
CA ALA A 127 0.36 -7.70 -15.98
C ALA A 127 -1.14 -8.02 -15.90
N THR A 128 -1.47 -8.97 -15.04
CA THR A 128 -2.84 -9.25 -14.59
C THR A 128 -2.87 -9.32 -13.07
N ILE A 129 -3.92 -8.78 -12.46
CA ILE A 129 -4.23 -8.93 -11.05
C ILE A 129 -5.08 -10.19 -10.92
N ALA A 130 -4.50 -11.21 -10.30
CA ALA A 130 -5.20 -12.44 -9.95
C ALA A 130 -5.14 -12.63 -8.43
N GLY A 131 -6.17 -13.24 -7.84
CA GLY A 131 -6.21 -13.43 -6.40
C GLY A 131 -7.60 -13.81 -5.89
N ARG A 132 -7.64 -14.46 -4.72
CA ARG A 132 -8.82 -14.52 -3.86
C ARG A 132 -8.50 -13.76 -2.57
N PHE A 133 -9.54 -13.39 -1.81
CA PHE A 133 -9.45 -12.63 -0.57
C PHE A 133 -8.15 -12.90 0.21
N ASN A 134 -7.38 -11.82 0.46
CA ASN A 134 -6.09 -11.74 1.18
C ASN A 134 -4.81 -11.99 0.36
N GLU A 135 -4.91 -12.37 -0.92
CA GLU A 135 -3.74 -12.56 -1.78
C GLU A 135 -3.91 -11.82 -3.12
N THR A 136 -3.14 -10.74 -3.31
CA THR A 136 -3.03 -10.07 -4.61
C THR A 136 -1.76 -10.53 -5.31
N LEU A 137 -1.92 -11.25 -6.41
CA LEU A 137 -0.84 -11.70 -7.29
C LEU A 137 -0.86 -10.82 -8.55
N VAL A 138 0.26 -10.15 -8.81
CA VAL A 138 0.50 -9.55 -10.13
C VAL A 138 1.30 -10.57 -10.93
N LEU A 139 0.67 -11.13 -11.95
CA LEU A 139 1.26 -12.16 -12.80
C LEU A 139 1.58 -11.56 -14.17
N SER A 140 2.75 -11.88 -14.71
CA SER A 140 3.04 -11.69 -16.13
C SER A 140 2.41 -12.86 -16.88
N GLU A 141 1.44 -12.62 -17.76
CA GLU A 141 0.82 -13.70 -18.52
C GLU A 141 1.73 -14.13 -19.68
N ALA A 142 2.60 -15.12 -19.44
CA ALA A 142 3.25 -15.88 -20.49
C ALA A 142 2.26 -16.97 -20.95
N GLY A 143 1.93 -17.00 -22.24
CA GLY A 143 0.84 -17.79 -22.83
C GLY A 143 0.82 -19.28 -22.47
N ARG A 144 0.23 -19.61 -21.33
CA ARG A 144 -0.53 -20.84 -21.04
C ARG A 144 -1.22 -20.65 -19.69
N LYS A 145 -2.54 -20.48 -19.71
CA LYS A 145 -3.37 -20.33 -18.51
C LYS A 145 -3.25 -21.58 -17.61
N PRO A 146 -2.65 -21.51 -16.42
CA PRO A 146 -2.81 -22.57 -15.45
C PRO A 146 -4.23 -22.46 -14.87
N ARG A 147 -4.98 -23.56 -14.87
CA ARG A 147 -6.22 -23.64 -14.10
C ARG A 147 -5.84 -23.63 -12.61
N LEU A 148 -6.08 -22.52 -11.93
CA LEU A 148 -6.13 -22.48 -10.48
C LEU A 148 -7.42 -23.21 -10.06
N ARG A 149 -7.28 -24.43 -9.53
CA ARG A 149 -8.36 -25.15 -8.84
C ARG A 149 -8.45 -24.68 -7.40
#